data_AF-A0A1Q7TT18-F1
#
_entry.id   AF-A0A1Q7TT18-F1
#
_cell.length_a   1.000
_cell.length_b   1.000
_cell.length_c   1.000
_cell.angle_alpha   90.00
_cell.angle_beta   90.00
_cell.angle_gamma   90.00
#
_symmetry.space_group_name_H-M   'P 1'
#
loop_
_entity.id
_entity.type
_entity.pdbx_description
1 polymer ?
#
loop_
_entity_poly.entity_id
_entity_poly.type
_entity_poly.pdbx_seq_one_letter_code
_entity_poly.pdbx_strand_id
1 'polypeptide(L)'
;MNDIVHHDADRGFDFPSHRLQLLSRFREPRGDLERTLDIERGHTKAKDTLPRRLIEGEVDVNGKRVKLGEETWDRLRDEYYRYRGWSPEGVPT
;
A
#
# COMPACT_ATOMS: atom_id res chain seq x y z
N MET A 1 -10.58 -31.30 -6.51
CA MET A 1 -11.54 -30.75 -5.51
C MET A 1 -10.79 -29.71 -4.69
N ASN A 2 -10.79 -28.41 -5.00
CA ASN A 2 -11.62 -27.60 -5.91
C ASN A 2 -10.71 -26.77 -6.82
N ASP A 3 -10.94 -26.85 -8.13
CA ASP A 3 -10.28 -26.01 -9.12
C ASP A 3 -10.97 -24.63 -9.11
N ILE A 4 -10.26 -23.61 -8.64
CA ILE A 4 -10.63 -22.21 -8.91
C ILE A 4 -10.18 -21.93 -10.34
N VAL A 5 -11.09 -22.09 -11.29
CA VAL A 5 -10.90 -21.69 -12.68
C VAL A 5 -10.93 -20.16 -12.73
N HIS A 6 -9.75 -19.53 -12.75
CA HIS A 6 -9.66 -18.13 -13.13
C HIS A 6 -9.90 -18.02 -14.64
N HIS A 7 -11.02 -17.38 -14.96
CA HIS A 7 -11.51 -17.10 -16.30
C HIS A 7 -10.66 -16.00 -16.94
N ASP A 8 -9.46 -16.34 -17.43
CA ASP A 8 -8.56 -15.41 -18.15
C ASP A 8 -8.40 -15.81 -19.62
N ALA A 9 -9.52 -15.99 -20.34
CA ALA A 9 -9.50 -16.38 -21.76
C ALA A 9 -9.75 -15.26 -22.78
N ASP A 10 -10.06 -14.01 -22.37
CA ASP A 10 -10.62 -13.01 -23.32
C ASP A 10 -9.70 -11.86 -23.75
N ARG A 11 -8.40 -11.85 -23.41
CA ARG A 11 -7.51 -10.75 -23.83
C ARG A 11 -6.25 -11.12 -24.60
N GLY A 12 -6.05 -12.40 -24.95
CA GLY A 12 -4.92 -12.82 -25.81
C GLY A 12 -3.54 -12.40 -25.29
N PHE A 13 -3.42 -12.08 -24.00
CA PHE A 13 -2.17 -11.63 -23.39
C PHE A 13 -1.72 -12.71 -22.43
N ASP A 14 -0.84 -13.57 -22.92
CA ASP A 14 -0.14 -14.54 -22.09
C ASP A 14 0.86 -13.77 -21.23
N PHE A 15 0.76 -13.89 -19.90
CA PHE A 15 1.71 -13.30 -18.95
C PHE A 15 2.55 -14.43 -18.35
N PRO A 16 3.69 -14.79 -18.97
CA PRO A 16 4.58 -15.78 -18.37
C PRO A 16 5.10 -15.25 -17.03
N SER A 17 5.10 -16.12 -16.02
CA SER A 17 5.52 -15.83 -14.64
C SER A 17 6.94 -15.27 -14.49
N HIS A 18 7.79 -15.42 -15.51
CA HIS A 18 9.12 -14.81 -15.59
C HIS A 18 9.13 -13.34 -16.07
N ARG A 19 7.97 -12.76 -16.42
CA ARG A 19 7.79 -11.34 -16.78
C ARG A 19 7.33 -10.45 -15.61
N LEU A 20 7.12 -11.01 -14.42
CA LEU A 20 6.81 -10.25 -13.21
C LEU A 20 7.94 -9.27 -12.81
N GLN A 21 9.18 -9.51 -13.28
CA GLN A 21 10.30 -8.56 -13.12
C GLN A 21 10.26 -7.37 -14.10
N LEU A 22 9.46 -7.43 -15.17
CA LEU A 22 9.24 -6.29 -16.08
C LEU A 22 8.01 -5.48 -15.64
N LEU A 23 7.04 -6.11 -14.96
CA LEU A 23 5.90 -5.45 -14.33
C LEU A 23 6.30 -4.61 -13.12
N SER A 24 7.43 -4.88 -12.47
CA SER A 24 7.97 -3.99 -11.42
C SER A 24 8.40 -2.62 -11.94
N ARG A 25 8.68 -2.48 -13.25
CA ARG A 25 8.87 -1.17 -13.92
C ARG A 25 7.56 -0.50 -14.30
N PHE A 26 6.48 -1.27 -14.50
CA PHE A 26 5.11 -0.77 -14.49
C PHE A 26 4.59 -0.77 -13.07
N ARG A 27 5.34 -0.10 -12.18
CA ARG A 27 4.95 0.19 -10.82
C ARG A 27 3.51 0.74 -10.86
N GLU A 28 2.60 -0.05 -10.27
CA GLU A 28 1.14 -0.06 -10.47
C GLU A 28 0.52 1.33 -10.79
N PRO A 29 0.27 1.69 -12.06
CA PRO A 29 -0.33 2.98 -12.41
C PRO A 29 -1.71 3.19 -11.77
N ARG A 30 -2.39 2.11 -11.37
CA ARG A 30 -3.67 2.16 -10.65
C ARG A 30 -3.54 2.81 -9.28
N GLY A 31 -2.56 2.42 -8.48
CA GLY A 31 -2.43 2.92 -7.11
C GLY A 31 -1.97 4.39 -7.04
N ASP A 32 -1.23 4.86 -8.03
CA ASP A 32 -0.80 6.26 -8.11
C ASP A 32 -1.92 7.14 -8.72
N LEU A 33 -2.74 6.59 -9.64
CA LEU A 33 -3.94 7.26 -10.16
C LEU A 33 -5.01 7.43 -9.07
N GLU A 34 -5.34 6.38 -8.32
CA GLU A 34 -6.28 6.43 -7.20
C GLU A 34 -5.85 7.50 -6.19
N ARG A 35 -4.57 7.51 -5.84
CA ARG A 35 -4.02 8.53 -4.93
C ARG A 35 -4.17 9.95 -5.48
N THR A 36 -3.95 10.14 -6.77
CA THR A 36 -4.10 11.46 -7.41
C THR A 36 -5.55 11.95 -7.33
N LEU A 37 -6.52 11.09 -7.64
CA LEU A 37 -7.95 11.39 -7.51
C LEU A 37 -8.36 11.68 -6.06
N ASP A 38 -7.77 10.96 -5.11
CA ASP A 38 -7.99 11.19 -3.69
C ASP A 38 -7.49 12.58 -3.26
N ILE A 39 -6.30 12.99 -3.73
CA ILE A 39 -5.75 14.32 -3.47
C ILE A 39 -6.64 15.41 -4.07
N GLU A 40 -7.14 15.23 -5.30
CA GLU A 40 -8.11 16.14 -5.93
C GLU A 40 -9.40 16.29 -5.10
N ARG A 41 -9.82 15.23 -4.40
CA ARG A 41 -10.97 15.23 -3.47
C ARG A 41 -10.61 15.78 -2.09
N GLY A 42 -9.40 16.27 -1.89
CA GLY A 42 -8.92 16.83 -0.62
C GLY A 42 -8.47 15.78 0.40
N HIS A 43 -8.03 14.60 -0.04
CA HIS A 43 -7.19 13.75 0.82
C HIS A 43 -5.83 14.39 1.03
N THR A 44 -5.36 14.30 2.26
CA THR A 44 -4.09 14.86 2.70
C THR A 44 -3.39 13.83 3.57
N LYS A 45 -2.07 14.01 3.77
CA LYS A 45 -1.26 13.20 4.69
C LYS A 45 -1.89 13.03 6.08
N ALA A 46 -2.61 14.04 6.58
CA ALA A 46 -3.29 13.99 7.87
C ALA A 46 -4.43 12.96 7.92
N LYS A 47 -5.06 12.67 6.78
CA LYS A 47 -6.10 11.62 6.67
C LYS A 47 -5.50 10.22 6.49
N ASP A 48 -4.22 10.11 6.15
CA ASP A 48 -3.48 8.85 6.08
C ASP A 48 -3.03 8.43 7.48
N THR A 49 -4.01 8.03 8.30
CA THR A 49 -3.80 7.61 9.69
C THR A 49 -4.60 6.36 10.01
N LEU A 50 -4.15 5.61 11.00
CA LEU A 50 -4.86 4.45 11.51
C LEU A 50 -5.83 4.86 12.62
N PRO A 51 -6.89 4.06 12.87
CA PRO A 51 -7.72 4.24 14.06
C PRO A 51 -6.88 4.31 15.33
N ARG A 52 -7.19 5.25 16.22
CA ARG A 52 -6.47 5.53 17.48
C ARG A 52 -6.19 4.27 18.31
N ARG A 53 -7.13 3.32 18.33
CA ARG A 53 -6.98 2.03 19.04
C ARG A 53 -5.78 1.20 18.55
N LEU A 54 -5.41 1.29 17.27
CA LEU A 54 -4.26 0.57 16.72
C LEU A 54 -2.93 1.28 16.98
N ILE A 55 -2.95 2.61 17.08
CA ILE A 55 -1.76 3.42 17.37
C ILE A 55 -1.42 3.36 18.86
N GLU A 56 -2.43 3.51 19.71
CA GLU A 56 -2.25 3.60 21.15
C GLU A 56 -2.36 2.25 21.87
N GLY A 57 -3.05 1.27 21.26
CA GLY A 57 -3.29 -0.04 21.87
C GLY A 57 -2.00 -0.85 22.02
N GLU A 58 -1.86 -1.48 23.17
CA GLU A 58 -0.85 -2.51 23.39
C GLU A 58 -1.40 -3.85 22.92
N VAL A 59 -0.65 -4.53 22.07
CA VAL A 59 -0.97 -5.87 21.60
C VAL A 59 0.07 -6.83 22.15
N ASP A 60 -0.37 -7.96 22.69
CA ASP A 60 0.52 -9.04 23.05
C ASP A 60 0.88 -9.85 21.80
N VAL A 61 2.16 -9.86 21.46
CA VAL A 61 2.70 -10.71 20.40
C VAL A 61 3.71 -11.66 21.04
N ASN A 62 3.33 -12.93 21.17
CA ASN A 62 4.17 -13.99 21.72
C ASN A 62 4.71 -13.68 23.14
N GLY A 63 3.87 -13.13 24.02
CA GLY A 63 4.23 -12.79 25.40
C GLY A 63 4.94 -11.44 25.55
N LYS A 64 5.09 -10.68 24.46
CA LYS A 64 5.67 -9.33 24.47
C LYS A 64 4.59 -8.30 24.19
N ARG A 65 4.37 -7.38 25.13
CA ARG A 65 3.51 -6.21 24.92
C ARG A 65 4.22 -5.24 23.97
N VAL A 66 3.64 -5.06 22.78
CA VAL A 66 4.14 -4.15 21.76
C VAL A 66 3.08 -3.08 21.52
N LYS A 67 3.54 -1.83 21.48
CA LYS A 67 2.74 -0.67 21.09
C LYS A 67 3.30 -0.12 19.79
N LEU A 68 2.43 0.21 18.84
CA LEU A 68 2.87 0.90 17.63
C LEU A 68 3.41 2.29 18.01
N GLY A 69 2.57 3.11 18.63
CA GLY A 69 2.90 4.50 18.98
C GLY A 69 2.88 5.42 17.76
N GLU A 70 2.61 6.70 18.00
CA GLU A 70 2.51 7.72 16.95
C GLU A 70 3.83 7.87 16.18
N GLU A 71 4.97 7.88 16.88
CA GLU A 71 6.29 8.02 16.27
C GLU A 71 6.61 6.87 15.29
N THR A 72 6.34 5.63 15.68
CA THR A 72 6.58 4.47 14.80
C THR A 72 5.63 4.51 13.59
N TRP A 73 4.37 4.89 13.79
CA TRP A 73 3.40 5.03 12.71
C TRP A 73 3.84 6.10 11.70
N ASP A 74 4.25 7.27 12.19
CA ASP A 74 4.74 8.36 11.34
C ASP A 74 5.97 7.93 10.53
N ARG A 75 6.92 7.26 11.17
CA ARG A 75 8.11 6.72 10.49
C ARG A 75 7.75 5.70 9.42
N LEU A 76 6.86 4.75 9.72
CA LEU A 76 6.43 3.72 8.77
C LEU A 76 5.72 4.34 7.56
N ARG A 77 4.90 5.37 7.79
CA ARG A 77 4.23 6.09 6.71
C ARG A 77 5.23 6.83 5.81
N ASP A 78 6.23 7.49 6.39
CA ASP A 78 7.27 8.17 5.62
C ASP A 78 8.15 7.17 4.84
N GLU A 79 8.45 6.00 5.42
CA GLU A 79 9.09 4.88 4.72
C GLU A 79 8.25 4.36 3.55
N TYR A 80 6.94 4.23 3.75
CA TYR A 80 6.01 3.83 2.71
C TYR A 80 5.99 4.83 1.54
N TYR A 81 5.97 6.13 1.80
CA TYR A 81 6.03 7.16 0.75
C TYR A 81 7.35 7.11 -0.02
N ARG A 82 8.48 6.93 0.68
CA ARG A 82 9.80 6.76 0.04
C ARG A 82 9.84 5.51 -0.84
N TYR A 83 9.34 4.38 -0.35
CA TYR A 83 9.23 3.15 -1.15
C TYR A 83 8.35 3.34 -2.38
N ARG A 84 7.30 4.14 -2.24
CA ARG A 84 6.42 4.53 -3.34
C ARG A 84 6.98 5.67 -4.21
N GLY A 85 8.17 6.20 -3.96
CA GLY A 85 8.68 7.36 -4.72
C GLY A 85 7.76 8.59 -4.65
N TRP A 86 6.88 8.65 -3.66
CA TRP A 86 6.01 9.79 -3.41
C TRP A 86 6.75 10.86 -2.61
N SER A 87 6.29 12.10 -2.70
CA SER A 87 6.80 13.20 -1.87
C SER A 87 6.53 12.94 -0.37
N PRO A 88 7.21 13.65 0.55
CA PRO A 88 6.94 13.57 1.98
C PRO A 88 5.48 13.88 2.37
N GLU A 89 4.75 14.58 1.51
CA GLU A 89 3.33 14.93 1.64
C GLU A 89 2.41 13.80 1.12
N GLY A 90 2.97 12.72 0.59
CA GLY A 90 2.23 11.58 0.05
C GLY A 90 1.65 11.85 -1.34
N VAL A 91 2.34 12.67 -2.14
CA VAL A 91 1.97 12.98 -3.52
C VAL A 91 2.79 12.12 -4.48
N PRO A 92 2.17 11.37 -5.41
CA PRO A 92 2.90 10.64 -6.45
C PRO A 92 3.79 11.58 -7.29
N THR A 93 5.03 11.17 -7.56
CA THR A 93 6.02 11.91 -8.37
C THR A 93 6.19 11.28 -9.74
#